data_AF-A0A0A1TCD5-F1
#
_entry.id   AF-A0A0A1TCD5-F1
#
_cell.length_a   1.000
_cell.length_b   1.000
_cell.length_c   1.000
_cell.angle_alpha   90.00
_cell.angle_beta   90.00
_cell.angle_gamma   90.00
#
_symmetry.space_group_name_H-M   'P 1'
#
loop_
_entity.id
_entity.type
_entity.pdbx_description
1 polymer ?
#
loop_
_entity_poly.entity_id
_entity_poly.type
_entity_poly.pdbx_seq_one_letter_code
_entity_poly.pdbx_strand_id
1 'polypeptide(L)'
;MDEITVEFADLGIEASLLERLNSEVFNHDEAVDAVHGRKLPQDLGVPTVRYCVIRGLRHHLDFAVVNASTFEKGPAMFKKAVNARLIMSNKIPDMDGPEDRPYCIWHPDLPSETALQKLVERYPDMVYQVGRVCAFAGYNDLYKTLDILPEVAIAEEAQDRGNKAIFDLIMEKPVRWKVFYDYNVCMLDPKPANLNHDTVLYRSLAF
;
A
#
# COMPACT_ATOMS: atom_id res chain seq x y z
N MET A 1 11.88 -4.91 47.11
CA MET A 1 12.74 -5.40 46.01
C MET A 1 11.74 -6.05 45.09
N ASP A 2 11.11 -5.21 44.26
CA ASP A 2 9.89 -5.57 43.56
C ASP A 2 10.30 -6.23 42.25
N GLU A 3 9.96 -7.51 42.13
CA GLU A 3 10.16 -8.30 40.92
C GLU A 3 9.22 -7.80 39.82
N ILE A 4 9.85 -7.35 38.76
CA ILE A 4 9.26 -6.99 37.48
C ILE A 4 8.59 -8.23 36.89
N THR A 5 7.27 -8.26 36.91
CA THR A 5 6.46 -9.17 36.10
C THR A 5 6.22 -8.49 34.76
N VAL A 6 7.05 -8.81 33.76
CA VAL A 6 6.78 -8.47 32.35
C VAL A 6 6.44 -9.76 31.60
N GLU A 7 5.32 -9.68 30.90
CA GLU A 7 4.60 -10.64 30.07
C GLU A 7 5.44 -11.71 29.37
N PHE A 8 5.16 -12.99 29.68
CA PHE A 8 5.67 -14.16 28.96
C PHE A 8 4.77 -14.62 27.80
N ALA A 9 3.62 -13.97 27.58
CA ALA A 9 2.69 -14.34 26.51
C ALA A 9 3.14 -13.83 25.14
N ASP A 10 3.79 -12.66 25.09
CA ASP A 10 4.22 -12.02 23.84
C ASP A 10 5.38 -12.74 23.15
N LEU A 11 6.29 -13.34 23.93
CA LEU A 11 7.43 -14.10 23.41
C LEU A 11 7.01 -15.37 22.65
N GLY A 12 5.89 -15.99 23.00
CA GLY A 12 5.41 -17.23 22.36
C GLY A 12 4.82 -17.00 20.96
N ILE A 13 4.11 -15.89 20.78
CA ILE A 13 3.53 -15.50 19.47
C ILE A 13 4.65 -15.01 18.54
N GLU A 14 5.58 -14.20 19.06
CA GLU A 14 6.74 -13.71 18.28
C GLU A 14 7.66 -14.85 17.83
N ALA A 15 7.95 -15.82 18.71
CA ALA A 15 8.70 -17.02 18.35
C ALA A 15 7.99 -17.79 17.21
N SER A 16 6.66 -17.92 17.28
CA SER A 16 5.89 -18.64 16.26
C SER A 16 5.90 -17.95 14.89
N LEU A 17 5.85 -16.61 14.82
CA LEU A 17 5.90 -15.91 13.53
C LEU A 17 7.31 -15.94 12.94
N LEU A 18 8.34 -15.77 13.77
CA LEU A 18 9.73 -15.78 13.31
C LEU A 18 10.12 -17.16 12.74
N GLU A 19 9.69 -18.25 13.40
CA GLU A 19 9.86 -19.61 12.88
C GLU A 19 9.22 -19.78 11.50
N ARG A 20 7.98 -19.31 11.35
CA ARG A 20 7.26 -19.35 10.06
C ARG A 20 7.98 -18.53 8.99
N LEU A 21 8.49 -17.35 9.34
CA LEU A 21 9.23 -16.47 8.43
C LEU A 21 10.61 -17.02 8.03
N ASN A 22 11.17 -17.96 8.79
CA ASN A 22 12.43 -18.62 8.49
C ASN A 22 12.25 -19.97 7.79
N SER A 23 11.04 -20.51 7.75
CA SER A 23 10.77 -21.78 7.09
C SER A 23 10.61 -21.62 5.58
N GLU A 24 11.52 -22.25 4.83
CA GLU A 24 11.53 -22.25 3.36
C GLU A 24 10.72 -23.41 2.75
N VAL A 25 9.87 -24.07 3.55
CA VAL A 25 8.97 -25.12 3.04
C VAL A 25 7.92 -24.48 2.14
N PHE A 26 7.76 -25.02 0.93
CA PHE A 26 6.74 -24.58 -0.01
C PHE A 26 5.58 -25.58 -0.07
N ASN A 27 4.37 -25.11 0.24
CA ASN A 27 3.14 -25.86 0.04
C ASN A 27 2.26 -25.15 -1.01
N HIS A 28 2.00 -25.83 -2.13
CA HIS A 28 1.25 -25.28 -3.25
C HIS A 28 -0.20 -24.95 -2.86
N ASP A 29 -0.89 -25.85 -2.16
CA ASP A 29 -2.30 -25.69 -1.83
C ASP A 29 -2.50 -24.53 -0.84
N GLU A 30 -1.61 -24.39 0.15
CA GLU A 30 -1.64 -23.26 1.07
C GLU A 30 -1.34 -21.93 0.36
N ALA A 31 -0.42 -21.92 -0.61
CA ALA A 31 -0.15 -20.72 -1.40
C ALA A 31 -1.38 -20.30 -2.23
N VAL A 32 -2.08 -21.27 -2.84
CA VAL A 32 -3.34 -21.02 -3.56
C VAL A 32 -4.43 -20.52 -2.62
N ASP A 33 -4.59 -21.14 -1.44
CA ASP A 33 -5.53 -20.69 -0.43
C ASP A 33 -5.25 -19.28 0.06
N ALA A 34 -3.98 -18.93 0.23
CA ALA A 34 -3.57 -17.58 0.61
C ALA A 34 -3.95 -16.54 -0.46
N VAL A 35 -3.73 -16.85 -1.74
CA VAL A 35 -4.12 -15.97 -2.86
C VAL A 35 -5.61 -15.63 -2.82
N HIS A 36 -6.43 -16.61 -2.45
CA HIS A 36 -7.89 -16.49 -2.37
C HIS A 36 -8.41 -16.08 -0.99
N GLY A 37 -7.51 -15.71 -0.07
CA GLY A 37 -7.87 -15.27 1.29
C GLY A 37 -8.60 -16.35 2.11
N ARG A 38 -8.34 -17.63 1.84
CA ARG A 38 -9.00 -18.75 2.55
C ARG A 38 -8.23 -19.18 3.79
N LYS A 39 -6.90 -19.26 3.70
CA LYS A 39 -6.03 -19.74 4.78
C LYS A 39 -4.69 -19.04 4.75
N LEU A 40 -4.15 -18.72 5.93
CA LEU A 40 -2.78 -18.24 6.06
C LEU A 40 -1.83 -19.45 6.06
N PRO A 41 -0.82 -19.50 5.18
CA PRO A 41 0.14 -20.59 5.13
C PRO A 41 0.91 -20.74 6.43
N GLN A 42 1.27 -21.97 6.79
CA GLN A 42 2.12 -22.20 7.95
C GLN A 42 3.49 -21.58 7.72
N ASP A 43 4.15 -21.95 6.63
CA ASP A 43 5.50 -21.50 6.30
C ASP A 43 5.47 -20.23 5.44
N LEU A 44 6.24 -19.22 5.83
CA LEU A 44 6.26 -17.88 5.24
C LEU A 44 7.65 -17.45 4.77
N GLY A 45 8.68 -18.31 4.83
CA GLY A 45 10.05 -17.96 4.43
C GLY A 45 10.23 -17.75 2.94
N VAL A 46 9.49 -18.51 2.12
CA VAL A 46 9.57 -18.42 0.65
C VAL A 46 8.95 -17.10 0.14
N PRO A 47 9.68 -16.26 -0.64
CA PRO A 47 9.16 -14.99 -1.15
C PRO A 47 7.84 -15.10 -1.93
N THR A 48 7.70 -16.14 -2.76
CA THR A 48 6.47 -16.40 -3.52
C THR A 48 5.25 -16.59 -2.61
N VAL A 49 5.40 -17.32 -1.50
CA VAL A 49 4.32 -17.52 -0.52
C VAL A 49 3.94 -16.19 0.13
N ARG A 50 4.93 -15.35 0.46
CA ARG A 50 4.66 -14.01 0.98
C ARG A 50 3.84 -13.15 0.01
N TYR A 51 4.12 -13.24 -1.30
CA TYR A 51 3.31 -12.54 -2.32
C TYR A 51 1.88 -13.09 -2.40
N CYS A 52 1.69 -14.41 -2.29
CA CYS A 52 0.37 -15.03 -2.20
C CYS A 52 -0.43 -14.49 -1.01
N VAL A 53 0.21 -14.37 0.16
CA VAL A 53 -0.39 -13.78 1.37
C VAL A 53 -0.71 -12.30 1.18
N ILE A 54 0.22 -11.48 0.67
CA ILE A 54 -0.04 -10.05 0.38
C ILE A 54 -1.26 -9.91 -0.53
N ARG A 55 -1.34 -10.73 -1.58
CA ARG A 55 -2.48 -10.74 -2.49
C ARG A 55 -3.77 -11.06 -1.75
N GLY A 56 -3.78 -12.12 -0.94
CA GLY A 56 -4.90 -12.46 -0.06
C GLY A 56 -5.35 -11.29 0.81
N LEU A 57 -4.42 -10.70 1.56
CA LEU A 57 -4.66 -9.57 2.45
C LEU A 57 -5.23 -8.36 1.70
N ARG A 58 -4.73 -8.05 0.49
CA ARG A 58 -5.21 -6.91 -0.30
C ARG A 58 -6.58 -7.12 -0.94
N HIS A 59 -6.94 -8.36 -1.27
CA HIS A 59 -8.16 -8.65 -2.02
C HIS A 59 -9.33 -9.16 -1.16
N HIS A 60 -9.06 -9.67 0.05
CA HIS A 60 -10.08 -10.29 0.89
C HIS A 60 -10.12 -9.62 2.26
N LEU A 61 -11.16 -8.83 2.53
CA LEU A 61 -11.28 -8.04 3.77
C LEU A 61 -11.29 -8.92 5.03
N ASP A 62 -12.09 -9.98 5.06
CA ASP A 62 -12.18 -10.85 6.23
C ASP A 62 -10.84 -11.53 6.52
N PHE A 63 -10.13 -11.95 5.47
CA PHE A 63 -8.79 -12.50 5.58
C PHE A 63 -7.80 -11.48 6.15
N ALA A 64 -7.86 -10.22 5.71
CA ALA A 64 -7.02 -9.15 6.24
C ALA A 64 -7.30 -8.88 7.72
N VAL A 65 -8.57 -8.81 8.11
CA VAL A 65 -8.99 -8.50 9.49
C VAL A 65 -8.59 -9.63 10.43
N VAL A 66 -8.90 -10.88 10.09
CA VAL A 66 -8.60 -12.04 10.95
C VAL A 66 -7.10 -12.23 11.17
N ASN A 67 -6.26 -11.88 10.18
CA ASN A 67 -4.82 -12.06 10.27
C ASN A 67 -4.06 -10.77 10.67
N ALA A 68 -4.74 -9.66 10.94
CA ALA A 68 -4.09 -8.37 11.21
C ALA A 68 -3.12 -8.45 12.40
N SER A 69 -3.56 -9.02 13.52
CA SER A 69 -2.75 -9.18 14.74
C SER A 69 -1.55 -10.09 14.54
N THR A 70 -1.64 -11.07 13.63
CA THR A 70 -0.50 -11.96 13.31
C THR A 70 0.67 -11.17 12.72
N PHE A 71 0.41 -10.03 12.07
CA PHE A 71 1.43 -9.24 11.38
C PHE A 71 1.77 -7.92 12.06
N GLU A 72 1.22 -7.66 13.26
CA GLU A 72 1.43 -6.41 13.98
C GLU A 72 2.92 -6.12 14.23
N LYS A 73 3.66 -7.16 14.64
CA LYS A 73 5.13 -7.12 14.84
C LYS A 73 5.90 -7.80 13.71
N GLY A 74 5.24 -8.07 12.59
CA GLY A 74 5.82 -8.76 11.43
C GLY A 74 6.48 -7.82 10.42
N PRO A 75 6.99 -8.36 9.31
CA PRO A 75 7.51 -7.54 8.21
C PRO A 75 6.48 -6.52 7.70
N ALA A 76 6.91 -5.27 7.56
CA ALA A 76 6.05 -4.13 7.21
C ALA A 76 5.17 -4.35 5.96
N MET A 77 5.62 -5.18 5.00
CA MET A 77 4.86 -5.53 3.80
C MET A 77 3.48 -6.15 4.09
N PHE A 78 3.33 -6.94 5.17
CA PHE A 78 2.04 -7.51 5.53
C PHE A 78 1.13 -6.47 6.19
N LYS A 79 1.66 -5.67 7.12
CA LYS A 79 0.92 -4.56 7.75
C LYS A 79 0.45 -3.54 6.71
N LYS A 80 1.30 -3.16 5.74
CA LYS A 80 0.90 -2.35 4.58
C LYS A 80 -0.24 -2.98 3.78
N ALA A 81 -0.21 -4.30 3.56
CA ALA A 81 -1.26 -4.98 2.81
C ALA A 81 -2.61 -4.95 3.55
N VAL A 82 -2.60 -5.16 4.86
CA VAL A 82 -3.78 -5.03 5.73
C VAL A 82 -4.30 -3.58 5.71
N ASN A 83 -3.42 -2.60 5.93
CA ASN A 83 -3.79 -1.18 5.94
C ASN A 83 -4.40 -0.73 4.61
N ALA A 84 -3.81 -1.15 3.48
CA ALA A 84 -4.35 -0.88 2.16
C ALA A 84 -5.78 -1.41 2.03
N ARG A 85 -6.03 -2.66 2.45
CA ARG A 85 -7.34 -3.30 2.37
C ARG A 85 -8.39 -2.61 3.24
N LEU A 86 -8.00 -2.18 4.43
CA LEU A 86 -8.88 -1.43 5.33
C LEU A 86 -9.28 -0.10 4.71
N ILE A 87 -8.31 0.66 4.17
CA ILE A 87 -8.58 1.94 3.48
C ILE A 87 -9.54 1.74 2.31
N MET A 88 -9.28 0.76 1.44
CA MET A 88 -10.17 0.41 0.31
C MET A 88 -11.57 -0.01 0.75
N SER A 89 -11.74 -0.40 2.02
CA SER A 89 -13.02 -0.74 2.64
C SER A 89 -13.61 0.42 3.46
N ASN A 90 -13.14 1.66 3.23
CA ASN A 90 -13.53 2.88 3.92
C ASN A 90 -13.23 2.90 5.43
N LYS A 91 -12.30 2.06 5.90
CA LYS A 91 -11.86 2.00 7.30
C LYS A 91 -10.46 2.60 7.40
N ILE A 92 -10.27 3.62 8.22
CA ILE A 92 -8.97 4.26 8.42
C ILE A 92 -8.21 3.52 9.52
N PRO A 93 -7.17 2.72 9.19
CA PRO A 93 -6.43 1.98 10.20
C PRO A 93 -5.59 2.90 11.07
N ASP A 94 -5.18 2.38 12.23
CA ASP A 94 -4.12 2.98 13.03
C ASP A 94 -2.78 2.57 12.41
N MET A 95 -2.02 3.56 11.95
CA MET A 95 -0.72 3.35 11.35
C MET A 95 0.32 4.14 12.16
N ASP A 96 1.38 3.47 12.62
CA ASP A 96 2.32 4.01 13.61
C ASP A 96 3.39 4.90 12.97
N GLY A 97 4.09 4.38 11.97
CA GLY A 97 5.12 5.12 11.22
C GLY A 97 5.02 4.99 9.69
N PRO A 98 5.71 5.85 8.91
CA PRO A 98 5.63 5.87 7.44
C PRO A 98 5.82 4.50 6.75
N GLU A 99 6.53 3.58 7.40
CA GLU A 99 6.69 2.17 7.01
C GLU A 99 5.39 1.37 6.98
N ASP A 100 4.31 1.83 7.61
CA ASP A 100 2.98 1.21 7.57
C ASP A 100 2.11 1.74 6.43
N ARG A 101 2.55 2.81 5.75
CA ARG A 101 1.74 3.55 4.77
C ARG A 101 1.72 2.74 3.49
N PRO A 102 0.53 2.30 3.04
CA PRO A 102 0.41 1.59 1.78
C PRO A 102 0.66 2.53 0.60
N TYR A 103 1.37 2.02 -0.41
CA TYR A 103 1.64 2.76 -1.64
C TYR A 103 0.41 2.87 -2.55
N CYS A 104 -0.31 1.75 -2.73
CA CYS A 104 -1.55 1.68 -3.52
C CYS A 104 -2.74 1.37 -2.61
N ILE A 105 -3.71 2.28 -2.60
CA ILE A 105 -4.90 2.27 -1.71
C ILE A 105 -6.25 2.22 -2.45
N TRP A 106 -6.25 1.93 -3.76
CA TRP A 106 -7.45 2.00 -4.60
C TRP A 106 -7.78 0.72 -5.39
N HIS A 107 -6.92 -0.30 -5.35
CA HIS A 107 -7.14 -1.59 -6.02
C HIS A 107 -7.09 -2.76 -5.03
N PRO A 108 -8.12 -3.64 -4.99
CA PRO A 108 -9.17 -3.81 -6.02
C PRO A 108 -10.39 -2.89 -5.87
N ASP A 109 -10.64 -2.35 -4.68
CA ASP A 109 -11.83 -1.56 -4.40
C ASP A 109 -11.47 -0.11 -4.15
N LEU A 110 -12.34 0.78 -4.64
CA LEU A 110 -12.13 2.21 -4.57
C LEU A 110 -12.66 2.77 -3.24
N PRO A 111 -11.82 3.41 -2.41
CA PRO A 111 -12.31 4.12 -1.23
C PRO A 111 -13.14 5.34 -1.64
N SER A 112 -14.15 5.65 -0.82
CA SER A 112 -15.01 6.83 -0.98
C SER A 112 -14.26 8.13 -0.73
N GLU A 113 -14.74 9.21 -1.35
CA GLU A 113 -14.22 10.57 -1.14
C GLU A 113 -14.19 10.96 0.34
N THR A 114 -15.23 10.62 1.11
CA THR A 114 -15.29 10.88 2.56
C THR A 114 -14.23 10.11 3.34
N ALA A 115 -13.95 8.86 2.97
CA ALA A 115 -12.89 8.09 3.62
C ALA A 115 -11.51 8.70 3.31
N LEU A 116 -11.29 9.15 2.07
CA LEU A 116 -10.06 9.82 1.66
C LEU A 116 -9.85 11.16 2.38
N GLN A 117 -10.89 11.96 2.57
CA GLN A 117 -10.82 13.18 3.37
C GLN A 117 -10.35 12.88 4.80
N LYS A 118 -10.99 11.92 5.47
CA LYS A 118 -10.59 11.46 6.81
C LYS A 118 -9.17 10.89 6.84
N LEU A 119 -8.74 10.24 5.76
CA LEU A 119 -7.40 9.70 5.63
C LEU A 119 -6.36 10.83 5.63
N VAL A 120 -6.56 11.90 4.84
CA VAL A 120 -5.64 13.04 4.79
C VAL A 120 -5.67 13.84 6.09
N GLU A 121 -6.84 14.02 6.70
CA GLU A 121 -6.97 14.68 8.01
C GLU A 121 -6.14 13.96 9.08
N ARG A 122 -6.13 12.63 9.06
CA ARG A 122 -5.41 11.81 10.04
C ARG A 122 -3.93 11.60 9.68
N TYR A 123 -3.64 11.44 8.39
CA TYR A 123 -2.32 11.14 7.85
C TYR A 123 -2.00 12.09 6.68
N PRO A 124 -1.61 13.35 6.98
CA PRO A 124 -1.31 14.35 5.94
C PRO A 124 -0.19 13.93 4.99
N ASP A 125 0.71 13.05 5.41
CA ASP A 125 1.80 12.49 4.59
C ASP A 125 1.30 11.57 3.47
N MET A 126 0.05 11.10 3.52
CA MET A 126 -0.55 10.27 2.47
C MET A 126 -1.27 11.07 1.37
N VAL A 127 -1.14 12.40 1.35
CA VAL A 127 -1.86 13.29 0.44
C VAL A 127 -1.65 12.94 -1.05
N TYR A 128 -0.46 12.50 -1.43
CA TYR A 128 -0.16 12.10 -2.80
C TYR A 128 -0.84 10.78 -3.19
N GLN A 129 -0.93 9.82 -2.26
CA GLN A 129 -1.68 8.57 -2.47
C GLN A 129 -3.14 8.88 -2.71
N VAL A 130 -3.71 9.80 -1.92
CA VAL A 130 -5.08 10.30 -2.12
C VAL A 130 -5.22 11.02 -3.46
N GLY A 131 -4.23 11.82 -3.86
CA GLY A 131 -4.17 12.44 -5.19
C GLY A 131 -4.26 11.43 -6.34
N ARG A 132 -3.52 10.32 -6.26
CA ARG A 132 -3.63 9.21 -7.22
C ARG A 132 -5.03 8.59 -7.23
N VAL A 133 -5.64 8.39 -6.06
CA VAL A 133 -7.03 7.89 -6.02
C VAL A 133 -7.98 8.87 -6.70
N CYS A 134 -7.82 10.18 -6.47
CA CYS A 134 -8.69 11.17 -7.09
C CYS A 134 -8.56 11.18 -8.62
N ALA A 135 -7.33 11.09 -9.14
CA ALA A 135 -7.07 10.92 -10.56
C ALA A 135 -7.78 9.68 -11.13
N PHE A 136 -7.66 8.56 -10.42
CA PHE A 136 -8.30 7.31 -10.80
C PHE A 136 -9.84 7.36 -10.76
N ALA A 137 -10.39 7.96 -9.70
CA ALA A 137 -11.80 7.94 -9.35
C ALA A 137 -12.65 9.02 -10.00
N GLY A 138 -12.04 10.11 -10.48
CA GLY A 138 -12.79 11.30 -10.88
C GLY A 138 -13.16 12.24 -9.73
N TYR A 139 -12.53 12.12 -8.55
CA TYR A 139 -12.81 12.99 -7.38
C TYR A 139 -12.13 14.36 -7.52
N ASN A 140 -12.58 15.12 -8.51
CA ASN A 140 -11.96 16.37 -8.94
C ASN A 140 -11.98 17.46 -7.88
N ASP A 141 -13.05 17.52 -7.08
CA ASP A 141 -13.20 18.55 -6.06
C ASP A 141 -12.32 18.26 -4.85
N LEU A 142 -12.28 17.01 -4.36
CA LEU A 142 -11.28 16.58 -3.39
C LEU A 142 -9.85 16.83 -3.88
N TYR A 143 -9.53 16.50 -5.13
CA TYR A 143 -8.18 16.72 -5.67
C TYR A 143 -7.73 18.19 -5.54
N LYS A 144 -8.62 19.13 -5.85
CA LYS A 144 -8.32 20.57 -5.75
C LYS A 144 -8.03 21.01 -4.32
N THR A 145 -8.54 20.32 -3.30
CA THR A 145 -8.28 20.67 -1.90
C THR A 145 -6.96 20.12 -1.36
N LEU A 146 -6.31 19.19 -2.07
CA LEU A 146 -5.08 18.54 -1.59
C LEU A 146 -3.84 19.44 -1.63
N ASP A 147 -3.85 20.50 -2.46
CA ASP A 147 -2.74 21.44 -2.66
C ASP A 147 -1.37 20.77 -2.87
N ILE A 148 -1.36 19.66 -3.64
CA ILE A 148 -0.14 18.93 -3.97
C ILE A 148 0.53 19.47 -5.23
N LEU A 149 1.83 19.19 -5.37
CA LEU A 149 2.57 19.53 -6.58
C LEU A 149 1.95 18.84 -7.81
N PRO A 150 2.01 19.46 -9.01
CA PRO A 150 1.55 18.86 -10.26
C PRO A 150 2.37 17.61 -10.60
N GLU A 151 1.91 16.47 -10.11
CA GLU A 151 2.65 15.20 -10.09
C GLU A 151 2.42 14.40 -11.38
N VAL A 152 3.51 13.86 -11.95
CA VAL A 152 3.48 13.20 -13.26
C VAL A 152 2.70 11.89 -13.29
N ALA A 153 2.86 11.02 -12.29
CA ALA A 153 2.13 9.75 -12.23
C ALA A 153 0.63 9.97 -11.97
N ILE A 154 0.25 11.01 -11.22
CA ILE A 154 -1.15 11.43 -11.07
C ILE A 154 -1.72 11.91 -12.41
N ALA A 155 -0.95 12.68 -13.19
CA ALA A 155 -1.37 13.10 -14.53
C ALA A 155 -1.53 11.90 -15.48
N GLU A 156 -0.58 10.98 -15.47
CA GLU A 156 -0.62 9.75 -16.28
C GLU A 156 -1.84 8.89 -15.92
N GLU A 157 -2.10 8.67 -14.64
CA GLU A 157 -3.29 7.94 -14.17
C GLU A 157 -4.59 8.66 -14.57
N ALA A 158 -4.64 9.99 -14.45
CA ALA A 158 -5.81 10.77 -14.86
C ALA A 158 -6.04 10.66 -16.38
N GLN A 159 -4.97 10.69 -17.18
CA GLN A 159 -5.04 10.51 -18.62
C GLN A 159 -5.58 9.13 -19.00
N ASP A 160 -5.02 8.07 -18.41
CA ASP A 160 -5.41 6.67 -18.66
C ASP A 160 -6.87 6.39 -18.31
N ARG A 161 -7.40 7.12 -17.31
CA ARG A 161 -8.79 7.01 -16.87
C ARG A 161 -9.75 7.97 -17.58
N GLY A 162 -9.23 8.80 -18.49
CA GLY A 162 -10.03 9.81 -19.18
C GLY A 162 -10.50 10.96 -18.27
N ASN A 163 -9.90 11.12 -17.10
CA ASN A 163 -10.17 12.23 -16.18
C ASN A 163 -9.45 13.50 -16.65
N LYS A 164 -10.05 14.16 -17.64
CA LYS A 164 -9.50 15.39 -18.23
C LYS A 164 -9.36 16.53 -17.23
N ALA A 165 -10.25 16.63 -16.25
CA ALA A 165 -10.22 17.75 -15.31
C ALA A 165 -8.93 17.77 -14.47
N ILE A 166 -8.54 16.64 -13.88
CA ILE A 166 -7.29 16.55 -13.11
C ILE A 166 -6.07 16.62 -14.03
N PHE A 167 -6.13 15.95 -15.18
CA PHE A 167 -5.05 16.01 -16.16
C PHE A 167 -4.77 17.46 -16.59
N ASP A 168 -5.79 18.18 -17.06
CA ASP A 168 -5.66 19.56 -17.53
C ASP A 168 -5.15 20.49 -16.41
N LEU A 169 -5.66 20.33 -15.17
CA LEU A 169 -5.18 21.09 -14.00
C LEU A 169 -3.68 20.91 -13.74
N ILE A 170 -3.15 19.69 -13.89
CA ILE A 170 -1.72 19.42 -13.76
C ILE A 170 -0.97 19.97 -14.98
N MET A 171 -1.54 19.82 -16.18
CA MET A 171 -0.88 20.17 -17.43
C MET A 171 -0.75 21.68 -17.67
N GLU A 172 -1.63 22.48 -17.08
CA GLU A 172 -1.57 23.95 -17.10
C GLU A 172 -0.39 24.51 -16.30
N LYS A 173 0.20 23.72 -15.40
CA LYS A 173 1.33 24.18 -14.59
C LYS A 173 2.63 24.22 -15.40
N PRO A 174 3.48 25.24 -15.19
CA PRO A 174 4.72 25.40 -15.95
C PRO A 174 5.77 24.32 -15.64
N VAL A 175 5.72 23.73 -14.45
CA VAL A 175 6.64 22.69 -13.99
C VAL A 175 5.80 21.53 -13.45
N ARG A 176 6.18 20.29 -13.79
CA ARG A 176 5.62 19.05 -13.24
C ARG A 176 6.68 18.35 -12.40
N TRP A 177 6.24 17.50 -11.48
CA TRP A 177 7.10 16.89 -10.47
C TRP A 177 6.95 15.38 -10.47
N LYS A 178 8.06 14.69 -10.24
CA LYS A 178 8.07 13.27 -9.91
C LYS A 178 8.19 13.12 -8.41
N VAL A 179 7.15 12.59 -7.81
CA VAL A 179 7.11 12.25 -6.38
C VAL A 179 6.95 10.74 -6.23
N PHE A 180 6.12 10.11 -7.06
CA PHE A 180 6.01 8.66 -7.09
C PHE A 180 7.18 8.02 -7.87
N TYR A 181 7.68 6.90 -7.33
CA TYR A 181 8.59 6.01 -8.04
C TYR A 181 8.06 4.58 -8.03
N ASP A 182 7.24 4.27 -9.05
CA ASP A 182 6.53 2.99 -9.14
C ASP A 182 7.47 1.78 -9.26
N TYR A 183 8.69 1.93 -9.80
CA TYR A 183 9.67 0.84 -9.92
C TYR A 183 10.12 0.27 -8.57
N ASN A 184 10.29 1.13 -7.56
CA ASN A 184 10.68 0.71 -6.21
C ASN A 184 9.52 0.84 -5.20
N VAL A 185 8.32 1.20 -5.66
CA VAL A 185 7.11 1.32 -4.83
C VAL A 185 7.35 2.28 -3.64
N CYS A 186 7.96 3.43 -3.91
CA CYS A 186 8.31 4.43 -2.90
C CYS A 186 8.04 5.87 -3.35
N MET A 187 8.07 6.78 -2.38
CA MET A 187 7.99 8.22 -2.58
C MET A 187 9.40 8.81 -2.59
N LEU A 188 9.64 9.75 -3.49
CA LEU A 188 10.90 10.49 -3.61
C LEU A 188 10.72 11.93 -3.13
N ASP A 189 11.84 12.56 -2.79
CA ASP A 189 11.89 14.02 -2.75
C ASP A 189 11.44 14.58 -4.11
N PRO A 190 10.53 15.57 -4.15
CA PRO A 190 10.02 16.11 -5.40
C PRO A 190 11.14 16.61 -6.31
N LYS A 191 11.17 16.09 -7.54
CA LYS A 191 12.11 16.54 -8.59
C LYS A 191 11.34 16.97 -9.83
N PRO A 192 11.74 18.05 -10.51
CA PRO A 192 11.15 18.42 -11.79
C PRO A 192 11.23 17.26 -12.79
N ALA A 193 10.13 17.00 -13.49
CA ALA A 193 10.03 15.91 -14.46
C ALA A 193 9.08 16.28 -15.61
N ASN A 194 9.24 15.59 -16.73
CA ASN A 194 8.27 15.63 -17.84
C ASN A 194 7.43 14.34 -17.81
N LEU A 195 6.22 14.41 -18.36
CA LEU A 195 5.43 13.21 -18.66
C LEU A 195 6.22 12.25 -19.54
N ASN A 196 6.11 10.95 -19.27
CA ASN A 196 6.77 9.88 -20.05
C ASN A 196 8.31 9.99 -20.15
N HIS A 197 8.97 10.80 -19.32
CA HIS A 197 10.43 11.00 -19.42
C HIS A 197 11.25 9.82 -18.88
N ASP A 198 10.60 8.84 -18.26
CA ASP A 198 11.22 7.63 -17.70
C ASP A 198 10.93 6.39 -18.57
N THR A 199 11.07 6.55 -19.89
CA THR A 199 11.06 5.41 -20.80
C THR A 199 12.36 4.64 -20.61
N VAL A 200 12.36 3.66 -19.70
CA VAL A 200 13.49 2.73 -19.54
C VAL A 200 13.55 1.86 -20.80
N LEU A 201 14.38 2.27 -21.77
CA LEU A 201 14.57 1.56 -23.04
C LEU A 201 15.33 0.23 -22.88
N TYR A 202 15.87 -0.07 -21.69
CA TYR A 202 16.59 -1.32 -21.43
C TYR A 202 16.59 -1.68 -19.94
N ARG A 203 16.06 -2.86 -19.61
CA ARG A 203 16.34 -3.55 -18.33
C ARG A 203 16.84 -4.95 -18.66
N SER A 204 18.11 -5.22 -18.38
CA SER A 204 18.60 -6.60 -18.34
C SER A 204 17.97 -7.28 -17.13
N LEU A 205 17.18 -8.32 -17.36
CA LEU A 205 16.74 -9.24 -16.32
C LEU A 205 17.97 -9.99 -15.80
N ALA A 206 18.55 -9.54 -14.70
CA ALA A 206 19.41 -10.38 -13.90
C ALA A 206 18.50 -11.19 -12.98
N PHE A 207 18.40 -12.49 -13.25
CA PHE A 207 17.73 -13.49 -12.42
C PHE A 207 18.64 -13.91 -11.27
#